data_AF-A0A2K3LJF9-F1
#
_entry.id   AF-A0A2K3LJF9-F1
#
_cell.length_a   1.000
_cell.length_b   1.000
_cell.length_c   1.000
_cell.angle_alpha   90.00
_cell.angle_beta   90.00
_cell.angle_gamma   90.00
#
_symmetry.space_group_name_H-M   'P 1'
#
loop_
_entity.id
_entity.type
_entity.pdbx_description
1 polymer ?
#
loop_
_entity_poly.entity_id
_entity_poly.type
_entity_poly.pdbx_seq_one_letter_code
_entity_poly.pdbx_strand_id
1 'polypeptide(L)'
;MVSNPNFSVNVRSVDGFQGGEEDIIIISTVRSNLSGKVGFLSNRQRANVAITRARYCLWIVGNATTLTNSNSVWRKVVLDAKERNCFHNAADEDKKLDQVIEDALFEFELLDDSASAFNKLSIRDMPERTTFSRAKTETNTCMIVFHRKPLTLWRG
;
A
#
# COMPACT_ATOMS: atom_id res chain seq x y z
N MET A 1 -18.56 -6.60 -18.95
CA MET A 1 -18.11 -6.34 -17.57
C MET A 1 -19.20 -6.82 -16.63
N VAL A 2 -18.94 -7.87 -15.84
CA VAL A 2 -19.90 -8.39 -14.87
C VAL A 2 -19.83 -7.49 -13.63
N SER A 3 -20.74 -6.53 -13.51
CA SER A 3 -20.92 -5.79 -12.26
C SER A 3 -21.59 -6.74 -11.27
N ASN A 4 -20.81 -7.32 -10.36
CA ASN A 4 -21.37 -8.05 -9.24
C ASN A 4 -22.02 -7.02 -8.30
N PRO A 5 -23.36 -6.93 -8.17
CA PRO A 5 -24.04 -5.82 -7.49
C PRO A 5 -23.70 -5.74 -5.99
N ASN A 6 -23.09 -6.79 -5.44
CA ASN A 6 -22.69 -6.89 -4.05
C ASN A 6 -21.22 -6.51 -3.79
N PHE A 7 -20.44 -6.16 -4.83
CA PHE A 7 -19.04 -5.77 -4.69
C PHE A 7 -18.80 -4.41 -5.34
N SER A 8 -18.55 -3.39 -4.52
CA SER A 8 -18.21 -2.05 -4.96
C SER A 8 -16.85 -1.63 -4.41
N VAL A 9 -16.00 -1.06 -5.26
CA VAL A 9 -14.70 -0.50 -4.87
C VAL A 9 -14.81 1.02 -4.85
N ASN A 10 -14.41 1.64 -3.74
CA ASN A 10 -14.44 3.08 -3.54
C ASN A 10 -13.03 3.59 -3.22
N VAL A 11 -12.48 4.44 -4.08
CA VAL A 11 -11.13 5.00 -3.93
C VAL A 11 -11.25 6.47 -3.55
N ARG A 12 -10.77 6.82 -2.35
CA ARG A 12 -10.75 8.20 -1.86
C ARG A 12 -9.50 8.49 -1.05
N SER A 13 -9.18 9.77 -0.87
CA SER A 13 -8.20 10.20 0.12
C SER A 13 -8.75 10.04 1.54
N VAL A 14 -7.87 10.03 2.54
CA VAL A 14 -8.25 9.93 3.96
C VAL A 14 -9.24 11.02 4.39
N ASP A 15 -9.13 12.23 3.84
CA ASP A 15 -10.04 13.33 4.19
C ASP A 15 -11.44 13.13 3.58
N GLY A 16 -11.54 12.41 2.44
CA GLY A 16 -12.82 12.05 1.82
C GLY A 16 -13.57 10.91 2.50
N PHE A 17 -13.03 10.35 3.59
CA PHE A 17 -13.58 9.23 4.36
C PHE A 17 -14.27 9.64 5.67
N GLN A 18 -14.60 10.92 5.84
CA GLN A 18 -15.24 11.40 7.06
C GLN A 18 -16.69 10.89 7.18
N GLY A 19 -16.98 10.10 8.22
CA GLY A 19 -18.34 9.70 8.60
C GLY A 19 -18.86 8.35 8.09
N GLY A 20 -18.09 7.61 7.26
CA GLY A 20 -18.45 6.27 6.79
C GLY A 20 -17.51 5.18 7.29
N GLU A 21 -17.95 3.93 7.39
CA GLU A 21 -17.12 2.74 7.59
C GLU A 21 -17.27 1.81 6.38
N GLU A 22 -16.23 1.05 6.05
CA GLU A 22 -16.24 0.07 4.97
C GLU A 22 -15.87 -1.31 5.51
N ASP A 23 -16.36 -2.37 4.88
CA ASP A 23 -16.12 -3.75 5.31
C ASP A 23 -14.62 -4.11 5.29
N ILE A 24 -13.94 -3.69 4.21
CA ILE A 24 -12.51 -3.88 4.00
C ILE A 24 -11.90 -2.54 3.59
N ILE A 25 -10.77 -2.18 4.20
CA ILE A 25 -10.00 -0.99 3.82
C ILE A 25 -8.58 -1.37 3.48
N ILE A 26 -8.10 -0.85 2.35
CA ILE A 26 -6.72 -0.96 1.91
C ILE A 26 -6.11 0.45 1.92
N ILE A 27 -5.08 0.64 2.74
CA ILE A 27 -4.33 1.91 2.83
C ILE A 27 -3.00 1.75 2.13
N SER A 28 -2.77 2.51 1.06
CA SER A 28 -1.43 2.73 0.54
C SER A 28 -0.78 3.91 1.26
N THR A 29 0.38 3.68 1.86
CA THR A 29 1.15 4.75 2.52
C THR A 29 1.98 5.58 1.54
N VAL A 30 2.20 5.09 0.30
CA VAL A 30 2.90 5.78 -0.81
C VAL A 30 4.39 6.13 -0.53
N ARG A 31 4.79 6.38 0.70
CA ARG A 31 6.09 6.93 1.08
C ARG A 31 7.14 5.82 1.19
N SER A 32 8.21 5.97 0.41
CA SER A 32 9.39 5.12 0.45
C SER A 32 10.66 5.99 0.45
N ASN A 33 11.39 6.04 1.55
CA ASN A 33 12.69 6.72 1.69
C ASN A 33 13.42 6.27 2.96
N LEU A 34 14.76 6.23 2.89
CA LEU A 34 15.61 5.85 4.03
C LEU A 34 15.52 6.82 5.21
N SER A 35 15.14 8.09 4.97
CA SER A 35 15.04 9.13 6.01
C SER A 35 13.82 9.02 6.92
N GLY A 36 12.92 8.04 6.69
CA GLY A 36 11.69 7.88 7.48
C GLY A 36 10.64 8.99 7.29
N LYS A 37 10.81 9.88 6.31
CA LYS A 37 9.89 11.02 6.12
C LYS A 37 8.56 10.55 5.53
N VAL A 38 7.54 10.48 6.39
CA VAL A 38 6.16 10.11 6.00
C VAL A 38 5.29 11.32 5.63
N GLY A 39 5.74 12.54 5.93
CA GLY A 39 5.04 13.78 5.56
C GLY A 39 3.62 13.82 6.13
N PHE A 40 2.64 13.99 5.26
CA PHE A 40 1.21 14.14 5.60
C PHE A 40 0.61 12.99 6.42
N LEU A 41 1.23 11.81 6.38
CA LEU A 41 0.84 10.65 7.17
C LEU A 41 1.23 10.77 8.65
N SER A 42 2.12 11.69 9.03
CA SER A 42 2.50 11.90 10.43
C SER A 42 1.34 12.45 11.28
N ASN A 43 0.31 13.01 10.65
CA ASN A 43 -0.87 13.50 11.34
C ASN A 43 -1.65 12.33 11.96
N ARG A 44 -1.58 12.24 13.29
CA ARG A 44 -2.23 11.19 14.09
C ARG A 44 -3.75 11.13 13.89
N GLN A 45 -4.43 12.26 13.77
CA GLN A 45 -5.89 12.28 13.59
C GLN A 45 -6.29 11.62 12.27
N ARG A 46 -5.52 11.88 11.20
CA ARG A 46 -5.77 11.30 9.88
C ARG A 46 -5.46 9.81 9.84
N ALA A 47 -4.35 9.40 10.46
CA ALA A 47 -4.04 7.98 10.62
C ALA A 47 -5.14 7.25 11.41
N ASN A 48 -5.63 7.83 12.51
CA ASN A 48 -6.72 7.26 13.30
C ASN A 48 -8.00 7.12 12.47
N VAL A 49 -8.37 8.14 11.69
CA VAL A 49 -9.54 8.05 10.80
C VAL A 49 -9.36 6.88 9.84
N ALA A 50 -8.26 6.85 9.08
CA ALA A 50 -8.02 5.83 8.06
C ALA A 50 -8.04 4.39 8.64
N ILE A 51 -7.38 4.17 9.78
CA ILE A 51 -7.27 2.85 10.43
C ILE A 51 -8.60 2.41 11.04
N THR A 52 -9.38 3.34 11.62
CA THR A 52 -10.61 2.98 12.34
C THR A 52 -11.83 2.76 11.45
N ARG A 53 -11.77 3.14 10.16
CA ARG A 53 -12.89 3.00 9.23
C ARG A 53 -13.19 1.55 8.81
N ALA A 54 -12.28 0.59 9.04
CA ALA A 54 -12.42 -0.78 8.54
C ALA A 54 -13.23 -1.67 9.48
N ARG A 55 -14.37 -2.24 9.05
CA ARG A 55 -15.25 -3.04 9.92
C ARG A 55 -14.69 -4.43 10.20
N TYR A 56 -14.23 -5.13 9.16
CA TYR A 56 -13.75 -6.51 9.27
C TYR A 56 -12.26 -6.64 9.04
N CYS A 57 -11.71 -5.99 8.00
CA CYS A 57 -10.31 -6.18 7.64
C CYS A 57 -9.62 -4.89 7.21
N LEU A 58 -8.42 -4.66 7.72
CA LEU A 58 -7.58 -3.53 7.38
C LEU A 58 -6.25 -4.03 6.80
N TRP A 59 -5.97 -3.64 5.58
CA TRP A 59 -4.68 -3.90 4.91
C TRP A 59 -3.92 -2.58 4.78
N ILE A 60 -2.66 -2.57 5.18
CA ILE A 60 -1.77 -1.42 5.02
C ILE A 60 -0.58 -1.86 4.18
N VAL A 61 -0.37 -1.19 3.05
CA VAL A 61 0.75 -1.44 2.14
C VAL A 61 1.69 -0.24 2.19
N GLY A 62 2.99 -0.51 2.36
CA GLY A 62 3.96 0.55 2.52
C GLY A 62 5.40 0.09 2.50
N ASN A 63 6.31 1.01 2.82
CA ASN A 63 7.73 0.70 2.95
C ASN A 63 8.11 0.49 4.42
N ALA A 64 8.54 -0.71 4.78
CA ALA A 64 8.89 -1.16 6.12
C ALA A 64 9.88 -0.22 6.81
N THR A 65 10.99 0.07 6.14
CA THR A 65 12.08 0.92 6.65
C THR A 65 11.57 2.34 6.88
N THR A 66 10.81 2.89 5.93
CA THR A 66 10.27 4.25 6.03
C THR A 66 9.31 4.39 7.21
N LEU A 67 8.36 3.46 7.34
CA LEU A 67 7.34 3.51 8.39
C LEU A 67 7.95 3.27 9.77
N THR A 68 8.89 2.32 9.88
CA THR A 68 9.63 2.05 11.12
C THR A 68 10.45 3.25 11.57
N ASN A 69 11.11 3.96 10.65
CA ASN A 69 11.96 5.11 10.97
C ASN A 69 11.18 6.43 11.10
N SER A 70 9.86 6.43 10.90
CA SER A 70 9.07 7.65 10.78
C SER A 70 8.89 8.49 12.05
N ASN A 71 9.34 7.98 13.20
CA ASN A 71 9.08 8.55 14.54
C ASN A 71 7.63 9.04 14.73
N SER A 72 6.68 8.36 14.10
CA SER A 72 5.27 8.73 14.06
C SER A 72 4.39 7.59 14.56
N VAL A 73 3.07 7.78 14.51
CA VAL A 73 2.11 6.71 14.80
C VAL A 73 2.35 5.45 13.97
N TRP A 74 2.83 5.59 12.72
CA TRP A 74 3.10 4.45 11.83
C TRP A 74 4.22 3.54 12.35
N ARG A 75 5.20 4.09 13.07
CA ARG A 75 6.22 3.26 13.74
C ARG A 75 5.57 2.33 14.76
N LYS A 76 4.61 2.85 15.55
CA LYS A 76 3.89 2.04 16.54
C LYS A 76 3.02 0.98 15.86
N VAL A 77 2.36 1.32 14.75
CA VAL A 77 1.58 0.38 13.94
C VAL A 77 2.45 -0.77 13.42
N VAL A 78 3.65 -0.48 12.89
CA VAL A 78 4.58 -1.52 12.41
C VAL A 78 5.05 -2.43 13.56
N LEU A 79 5.41 -1.84 14.71
CA LEU A 79 5.87 -2.62 15.87
C LEU A 79 4.76 -3.53 16.41
N ASP A 80 3.55 -3.01 16.58
CA ASP A 80 2.38 -3.81 16.99
C ASP A 80 2.05 -4.91 15.98
N ALA A 81 2.16 -4.61 14.68
CA ALA A 81 1.93 -5.61 13.65
C ALA A 81 2.94 -6.76 13.70
N LYS A 82 4.21 -6.46 13.97
CA LYS A 82 5.25 -7.47 14.17
C LYS A 82 4.99 -8.32 15.40
N GLU A 83 4.62 -7.69 16.52
CA GLU A 83 4.29 -8.39 17.78
C GLU A 83 3.11 -9.36 17.60
N ARG A 84 2.13 -8.99 16.78
CA ARG A 84 0.94 -9.81 16.49
C ARG A 84 1.10 -10.79 15.34
N ASN A 85 2.30 -10.91 14.76
CA ASN A 85 2.58 -11.76 13.58
C ASN A 85 1.67 -11.45 12.39
N CYS A 86 1.37 -10.17 12.16
CA CYS A 86 0.55 -9.71 11.04
C CYS A 86 1.27 -8.70 10.14
N PHE A 87 2.60 -8.69 10.22
CA PHE A 87 3.51 -7.94 9.36
C PHE A 87 4.19 -8.91 8.39
N HIS A 88 4.03 -8.65 7.09
CA HIS A 88 4.61 -9.43 6.01
C HIS A 88 5.53 -8.53 5.20
N ASN A 89 6.76 -8.98 4.94
CA ASN A 89 7.73 -8.25 4.13
C ASN A 89 7.89 -8.99 2.80
N ALA A 90 7.84 -8.25 1.69
CA ALA A 90 8.05 -8.82 0.36
C ALA A 90 9.47 -9.38 0.18
N ALA A 91 10.46 -8.83 0.90
CA ALA A 91 11.85 -9.29 0.83
C ALA A 91 12.16 -10.52 1.71
N ASP A 92 11.29 -10.85 2.67
CA ASP A 92 11.44 -12.03 3.54
C ASP A 92 10.63 -13.22 2.99
N GLU A 93 10.77 -14.41 3.58
CA GLU A 93 10.28 -15.74 3.12
C GLU A 93 8.78 -15.89 2.76
N ASP A 94 7.98 -14.81 2.81
CA ASP A 94 6.59 -14.76 2.37
C ASP A 94 6.49 -14.80 0.82
N LYS A 95 6.81 -15.97 0.26
CA LYS A 95 6.70 -16.28 -1.19
C LYS A 95 5.34 -15.91 -1.79
N LYS A 96 4.28 -15.86 -0.97
CA LYS A 96 2.94 -15.47 -1.41
C LYS A 96 2.83 -13.99 -1.73
N LEU A 97 3.46 -13.11 -0.94
CA LEU A 97 3.39 -11.67 -1.17
C LEU A 97 4.32 -11.25 -2.31
N ASP A 98 5.52 -11.84 -2.36
CA ASP A 98 6.48 -11.62 -3.44
C ASP A 98 5.87 -12.03 -4.79
N GLN A 99 5.28 -13.23 -4.89
CA GLN A 99 4.60 -13.69 -6.11
C GLN A 99 3.45 -12.77 -6.53
N VAL A 100 2.61 -12.32 -5.59
CA VAL A 100 1.50 -11.39 -5.92
C VAL A 100 2.03 -10.05 -6.42
N ILE A 101 3.16 -9.57 -5.90
CA ILE A 101 3.80 -8.33 -6.37
C ILE A 101 4.39 -8.55 -7.77
N GLU A 102 5.08 -9.66 -8.02
CA GLU A 102 5.60 -10.02 -9.34
C GLU A 102 4.47 -10.15 -10.37
N ASP A 103 3.38 -10.84 -10.03
CA ASP A 103 2.22 -11.03 -10.90
C ASP A 103 1.54 -9.70 -11.24
N ALA A 104 1.34 -8.83 -10.23
CA ALA A 104 0.72 -7.51 -10.43
C ALA A 104 1.61 -6.58 -11.27
N LEU A 105 2.93 -6.64 -11.11
CA LEU A 105 3.87 -5.87 -11.90
C LEU A 105 3.84 -6.31 -13.37
N PHE A 106 3.81 -7.63 -13.63
CA PHE A 106 3.72 -8.18 -14.97
C PHE A 106 2.39 -7.84 -15.67
N GLU A 107 1.27 -7.91 -14.94
CA GLU A 107 -0.04 -7.49 -15.47
C GLU A 107 -0.04 -6.00 -15.86
N PHE A 108 0.63 -5.15 -15.08
CA PHE A 108 0.78 -3.73 -15.40
C PHE A 108 1.64 -3.48 -16.65
N GLU A 109 2.75 -4.20 -16.82
CA GLU A 109 3.60 -4.12 -18.02
C GLU A 109 2.82 -4.52 -19.29
N LEU A 110 2.01 -5.58 -19.22
CA LEU A 110 1.17 -6.01 -20.34
C LEU A 110 0.10 -4.98 -20.73
N LEU A 111 -0.38 -4.17 -19.77
CA LEU A 111 -1.37 -3.13 -20.03
C LEU A 111 -0.74 -1.91 -20.73
N ASP A 112 0.48 -1.53 -20.39
CA ASP A 112 1.21 -0.44 -21.05
C ASP A 112 1.53 -0.74 -22.53
N ASP A 113 1.81 -2.01 -22.86
CA ASP A 113 2.01 -2.45 -24.25
C ASP A 113 0.73 -2.32 -25.09
N SER A 114 -0.46 -2.49 -24.48
CA SER A 114 -1.75 -2.30 -25.17
C SER A 114 -2.14 -0.82 -25.38
N ALA A 115 -1.68 0.08 -24.49
CA ALA A 115 -1.89 1.52 -24.59
C ALA A 115 -0.95 2.19 -25.62
N SER A 116 0.13 1.52 -26.01
CA SER A 116 1.12 2.03 -26.97
C SER A 116 0.59 2.19 -28.40
N ALA A 117 -0.50 1.52 -28.78
CA ALA A 117 -1.17 1.74 -30.06
C ALA A 117 -1.99 3.05 -30.10
N PHE A 118 -2.47 3.54 -28.95
CA PHE A 118 -3.29 4.76 -28.85
C PHE A 118 -2.47 6.02 -28.54
N ASN A 119 -1.29 5.90 -27.92
CA ASN A 119 -0.43 7.06 -27.62
C ASN A 119 0.51 7.48 -28.78
N LYS A 120 0.51 6.77 -29.92
CA LYS A 120 1.39 7.06 -31.07
C LYS A 120 1.09 8.38 -31.82
N LEU A 121 0.13 9.18 -31.36
CA LEU A 121 -0.25 10.46 -31.98
C LEU A 121 -0.02 11.70 -31.12
N SER A 122 0.56 11.60 -29.92
CA SER A 122 0.77 12.78 -29.08
C SER A 122 2.06 12.68 -28.28
N ILE A 123 2.97 13.60 -28.57
CA ILE A 123 4.22 13.92 -27.88
C ILE A 123 5.42 13.09 -28.34
N ARG A 124 6.23 13.74 -29.19
CA ARG A 124 7.57 13.35 -29.61
C ARG A 124 8.57 13.60 -28.47
N ASP A 125 9.59 12.75 -28.46
CA ASP A 125 10.91 12.87 -27.85
C ASP A 125 11.06 12.56 -26.34
N MET A 126 11.39 11.29 -26.04
CA MET A 126 12.47 10.93 -25.11
C MET A 126 13.15 9.62 -25.56
N PRO A 127 14.49 9.55 -25.64
CA PRO A 127 15.20 8.34 -26.07
C PRO A 127 15.54 7.39 -24.91
N GLU A 128 15.88 6.17 -25.30
CA GLU A 128 16.55 5.09 -24.54
C GLU A 128 15.73 4.24 -23.56
N ARG A 129 15.01 3.31 -24.19
CA ARG A 129 14.98 1.86 -23.90
C ARG A 129 16.12 1.41 -22.98
N THR A 130 15.88 1.45 -21.67
CA THR A 130 16.67 0.69 -20.69
C THR A 130 15.88 -0.56 -20.38
N THR A 131 16.33 -1.70 -20.91
CA THR A 131 16.00 -3.01 -20.36
C THR A 131 16.23 -2.92 -18.85
N PHE A 132 15.17 -3.03 -18.05
CA PHE A 132 15.26 -3.05 -16.60
C PHE A 132 15.95 -4.36 -16.23
N SER A 133 17.28 -4.36 -16.28
CA SER A 133 18.10 -5.39 -15.68
C SER A 133 17.67 -5.45 -14.23
N ARG A 134 17.22 -6.64 -13.82
CA ARG A 134 16.75 -6.99 -12.49
C ARG A 134 17.83 -6.73 -11.46
N ALA A 135 17.99 -5.47 -11.07
CA ALA A 135 18.46 -5.13 -9.75
C ALA A 135 17.39 -5.68 -8.81
N LYS A 136 17.70 -6.77 -8.09
CA LYS A 136 17.03 -7.06 -6.82
C LYS A 136 17.28 -5.86 -5.91
N THR A 137 16.53 -4.80 -6.15
CA THR A 137 16.38 -3.74 -5.18
C THR A 137 15.67 -4.45 -4.04
N GLU A 138 16.28 -4.54 -2.86
CA GLU A 138 15.59 -5.03 -1.67
C GLU A 138 14.29 -4.25 -1.53
N THR A 139 13.20 -4.84 -2.00
CA THR A 139 11.88 -4.23 -1.98
C THR A 139 11.45 -4.31 -0.53
N ASN A 140 11.78 -3.27 0.22
CA ASN A 140 11.33 -3.05 1.59
C ASN A 140 9.81 -2.81 1.67
N THR A 141 9.04 -3.33 0.71
CA THR A 141 7.59 -3.30 0.67
C THR A 141 7.08 -4.25 1.74
N CYS A 142 6.30 -3.73 2.68
CA CYS A 142 5.58 -4.52 3.65
C CYS A 142 4.07 -4.43 3.44
N MET A 143 3.40 -5.51 3.75
CA MET A 143 1.96 -5.58 3.93
C MET A 143 1.64 -5.91 5.38
N ILE A 144 0.78 -5.12 5.99
CA ILE A 144 0.26 -5.38 7.33
C ILE A 144 -1.23 -5.72 7.21
N VAL A 145 -1.63 -6.86 7.76
CA VAL A 145 -3.00 -7.38 7.63
C VAL A 145 -3.65 -7.57 9.00
N PHE A 146 -4.57 -6.68 9.37
CA PHE A 146 -5.36 -6.86 10.58
C PHE A 146 -6.73 -7.46 10.22
N HIS A 147 -7.00 -8.69 10.67
CA HIS A 147 -8.30 -9.36 10.52
C HIS A 147 -9.32 -8.98 11.61
N ARG A 148 -8.90 -8.23 12.64
CA ARG A 148 -9.76 -7.63 13.68
C ARG A 148 -9.17 -6.29 14.08
N LYS A 149 -9.99 -5.25 14.28
CA LYS A 149 -9.52 -3.93 14.73
C LYS A 149 -8.60 -4.11 15.96
N PRO A 150 -7.35 -3.62 15.95
CA PRO A 150 -6.47 -3.71 17.11
C PRO A 150 -6.99 -2.78 18.22
N LEU A 151 -7.94 -3.26 19.03
CA LEU A 151 -8.66 -2.48 20.05
C LEU A 151 -7.74 -1.86 21.13
N THR A 152 -6.53 -2.39 21.31
CA THR A 152 -5.60 -1.96 22.37
C THR A 152 -4.67 -0.82 21.98
N LEU A 153 -4.41 -0.55 20.70
CA LEU A 153 -3.50 0.54 20.30
C LEU A 153 -4.12 1.94 20.36
N TRP A 154 -5.45 2.03 20.50
CA TRP A 154 -6.19 3.24 20.16
C TRP A 154 -7.15 3.73 21.25
N ARG A 155 -7.10 3.14 22.45
CA ARG A 155 -7.62 3.77 23.68
C ARG A 155 -6.51 4.66 24.25
N GLY A 156 -6.41 5.90 23.77
CA GLY A 156 -5.41 6.86 24.25
C GLY A 156 -5.49 8.20 23.54
#